data_AF-A0A352MEE8-F1
#
_entry.id   AF-A0A352MEE8-F1
#
_cell.length_a   1.000
_cell.length_b   1.000
_cell.length_c   1.000
_cell.angle_alpha   90.00
_cell.angle_beta   90.00
_cell.angle_gamma   90.00
#
_symmetry.space_group_name_H-M   'P 1'
#
loop_
_entity.id
_entity.type
_entity.pdbx_description
1 polymer ?
#
loop_
_entity_poly.entity_id
_entity_poly.type
_entity_poly.pdbx_seq_one_letter_code
_entity_poly.pdbx_strand_id
1 'polypeptide(L)'
;DVRKGDAGTVTAPATKRGTFLAGYQYKNGGGKVMDDGFEVPQPNRVPPLLGDPDGAPLNFGNIGSTQAQINELGPQAYRQSGVRIGKWEYALGAQPQNMSNDYGVFRYADILLMKAEALFRTGNTAEALILVNQIRARAGVPALTSLDGPLSYDMTGPVVPGGELFNEIGRELAFENHKRTNLIRWGFFLDVSKWALPFYNPGDRLEAGVKTKLFPVHKDKIAANPNLVQNPGY
;
A
#
# COMPACT_ATOMS: atom_id res chain seq x y z
N ASP A 1 0.14 -0.16 -10.55
CA ASP A 1 1.60 -0.11 -10.38
C ASP A 1 1.97 1.20 -9.69
N VAL A 2 2.59 1.21 -8.49
CA VAL A 2 2.85 2.48 -7.73
C VAL A 2 3.82 3.40 -8.46
N ARG A 3 4.44 2.87 -9.52
CA ARG A 3 5.38 3.54 -10.42
C ARG A 3 4.68 4.23 -11.59
N LYS A 4 3.39 3.94 -11.81
CA LYS A 4 2.58 4.54 -12.87
C LYS A 4 1.52 5.44 -12.27
N GLY A 5 1.17 6.46 -13.04
CA GLY A 5 0.03 7.31 -12.82
C GLY A 5 0.43 8.69 -12.36
N ASP A 6 -0.07 9.68 -13.06
CA ASP A 6 0.09 11.06 -12.64
C ASP A 6 -1.02 11.31 -11.61
N ALA A 7 -0.66 11.82 -10.44
CA ALA A 7 -1.68 12.22 -9.47
C ALA A 7 -2.55 13.34 -10.06
N GLY A 8 -3.83 13.39 -9.65
CA GLY A 8 -4.62 14.58 -9.88
C GLY A 8 -3.98 15.78 -9.16
N THR A 9 -4.07 16.94 -9.77
CA THR A 9 -3.56 18.20 -9.21
C THR A 9 -4.72 19.09 -8.78
N VAL A 10 -4.40 20.27 -8.26
CA VAL A 10 -5.40 21.30 -7.92
C VAL A 10 -6.18 21.80 -9.14
N THR A 11 -5.59 21.70 -10.33
CA THR A 11 -6.11 22.28 -11.58
C THR A 11 -6.43 21.26 -12.67
N ALA A 12 -5.94 20.01 -12.57
CA ALA A 12 -6.12 19.00 -13.61
C ALA A 12 -6.37 17.59 -13.05
N PRO A 13 -7.15 16.76 -13.75
CA PRO A 13 -7.30 15.35 -13.41
C PRO A 13 -5.99 14.59 -13.57
N ALA A 14 -5.93 13.40 -12.96
CA ALA A 14 -4.88 12.42 -13.24
C ALA A 14 -4.82 12.11 -14.75
N THR A 15 -3.66 12.30 -15.38
CA THR A 15 -3.47 12.07 -16.82
C THR A 15 -3.09 10.63 -17.15
N LYS A 16 -2.54 9.91 -16.17
CA LYS A 16 -2.25 8.48 -16.28
C LYS A 16 -2.82 7.77 -15.07
N ARG A 17 -3.44 6.63 -15.32
CA ARG A 17 -3.98 5.78 -14.25
C ARG A 17 -2.84 5.12 -13.47
N GLY A 18 -2.89 5.25 -12.15
CA GLY A 18 -1.90 4.70 -11.23
C GLY A 18 -2.45 3.69 -10.24
N THR A 19 -1.65 3.33 -9.24
CA THR A 19 -2.14 2.52 -8.09
C THR A 19 -2.93 3.33 -7.11
N PHE A 20 -2.68 4.63 -7.07
CA PHE A 20 -3.35 5.54 -6.17
C PHE A 20 -4.20 6.51 -6.98
N LEU A 21 -5.39 6.80 -6.45
CA LEU A 21 -6.22 7.92 -6.85
C LEU A 21 -5.97 9.02 -5.82
N ALA A 22 -5.48 10.15 -6.30
CA ALA A 22 -5.11 11.30 -5.51
C ALA A 22 -5.52 12.59 -6.23
N GLY A 23 -5.75 13.65 -5.46
CA GLY A 23 -6.12 14.96 -5.97
C GLY A 23 -7.61 15.11 -6.24
N TYR A 24 -7.96 16.21 -6.91
CA TYR A 24 -9.34 16.49 -7.29
C TYR A 24 -9.83 15.48 -8.32
N GLN A 25 -11.05 15.00 -8.10
CA GLN A 25 -11.73 14.08 -9.02
C GLN A 25 -12.58 14.88 -9.99
N TYR A 26 -12.66 14.40 -11.24
CA TYR A 26 -13.34 15.10 -12.33
C TYR A 26 -14.37 14.20 -12.99
N LYS A 27 -15.48 14.81 -13.41
CA LYS A 27 -16.53 14.12 -14.18
C LYS A 27 -16.02 13.89 -15.60
N ASN A 28 -16.57 12.87 -16.28
CA ASN A 28 -16.23 12.57 -17.67
C ASN A 28 -16.47 13.76 -18.63
N GLY A 29 -17.48 14.59 -18.35
CA GLY A 29 -17.80 15.80 -19.13
C GLY A 29 -17.04 17.06 -18.72
N GLY A 30 -16.04 16.95 -17.83
CA GLY A 30 -15.35 18.08 -17.23
C GLY A 30 -16.02 18.60 -15.95
N GLY A 31 -15.29 19.47 -15.24
CA GLY A 31 -15.69 19.94 -13.91
C GLY A 31 -15.39 18.94 -12.80
N LYS A 32 -15.28 19.45 -11.56
CA LYS A 32 -14.97 18.64 -10.39
C LYS A 32 -16.17 17.77 -10.00
N VAL A 33 -15.88 16.57 -9.51
CA VAL A 33 -16.84 15.76 -8.75
C VAL A 33 -17.04 16.46 -7.41
N MET A 34 -18.29 16.55 -6.96
CA MET A 34 -18.66 17.18 -5.69
C MET A 34 -19.09 16.07 -4.73
N ASP A 35 -18.71 16.23 -3.46
CA ASP A 35 -19.18 15.46 -2.32
C ASP A 35 -20.22 16.29 -1.58
N ASP A 36 -21.49 15.97 -1.78
CA ASP A 36 -22.60 16.67 -1.09
C ASP A 36 -22.60 16.38 0.43
N GLY A 37 -21.84 15.38 0.88
CA GLY A 37 -21.65 15.02 2.29
C GLY A 37 -20.40 15.61 2.94
N PHE A 38 -19.72 16.58 2.29
CA PHE A 38 -18.56 17.24 2.87
C PHE A 38 -18.91 17.93 4.20
N GLU A 39 -17.97 17.91 5.14
CA GLU A 39 -18.18 18.51 6.45
C GLU A 39 -17.85 19.99 6.43
N VAL A 40 -18.84 20.84 6.70
CA VAL A 40 -18.58 22.26 6.98
C VAL A 40 -18.00 22.41 8.40
N PRO A 41 -17.10 23.40 8.64
CA PRO A 41 -16.64 23.71 9.98
C PRO A 41 -17.81 23.96 10.95
N GLN A 42 -17.82 23.30 12.09
CA GLN A 42 -18.79 23.50 13.17
C GLN A 42 -18.06 23.89 14.46
N PRO A 43 -17.66 25.16 14.61
CA PRO A 43 -16.89 25.62 15.77
C PRO A 43 -17.66 25.48 17.09
N ASN A 44 -19.00 25.45 17.03
CA ASN A 44 -19.88 25.35 18.20
C ASN A 44 -20.23 23.90 18.57
N ARG A 45 -19.77 22.89 17.82
CA ARG A 45 -19.92 21.48 18.19
C ARG A 45 -18.98 21.15 19.37
N VAL A 46 -19.32 20.14 20.17
CA VAL A 46 -18.42 19.60 21.21
C VAL A 46 -18.12 18.11 20.91
N PRO A 47 -16.89 17.74 20.53
CA PRO A 47 -15.76 18.62 20.21
C PRO A 47 -16.00 19.43 18.92
N PRO A 48 -15.36 20.61 18.74
CA PRO A 48 -15.48 21.40 17.52
C PRO A 48 -15.08 20.58 16.30
N LEU A 49 -15.83 20.73 15.21
CA LEU A 49 -15.50 20.09 13.95
C LEU A 49 -14.76 21.09 13.06
N LEU A 50 -13.56 20.73 12.62
CA LEU A 50 -12.78 21.56 11.70
C LEU A 50 -13.39 21.59 10.29
N GLY A 51 -14.07 20.52 9.89
CA GLY A 51 -14.63 20.35 8.55
C GLY A 51 -13.59 19.88 7.54
N ASP A 52 -14.04 19.51 6.35
CA ASP A 52 -13.19 19.12 5.24
C ASP A 52 -12.52 20.37 4.66
N PRO A 53 -11.17 20.46 4.65
CA PRO A 53 -10.47 21.71 4.41
C PRO A 53 -10.55 22.19 2.96
N ASP A 54 -10.89 21.30 2.02
CA ASP A 54 -11.04 21.64 0.61
C ASP A 54 -12.51 21.86 0.20
N GLY A 55 -13.44 21.76 1.16
CA GLY A 55 -14.87 21.95 0.95
C GLY A 55 -15.50 20.85 0.10
N ALA A 56 -16.56 21.21 -0.63
CA ALA A 56 -17.40 20.29 -1.39
C ALA A 56 -16.71 19.49 -2.51
N PRO A 57 -15.70 19.98 -3.25
CA PRO A 57 -15.11 19.16 -4.31
C PRO A 57 -14.39 17.92 -3.76
N LEU A 58 -14.59 16.78 -4.40
CA LEU A 58 -13.97 15.52 -4.00
C LEU A 58 -12.46 15.56 -4.29
N ASN A 59 -11.66 15.63 -3.23
CA ASN A 59 -10.19 15.73 -3.28
C ASN A 59 -9.55 14.62 -2.43
N PHE A 60 -8.98 13.59 -3.05
CA PHE A 60 -8.34 12.50 -2.30
C PHE A 60 -6.94 12.87 -1.85
N GLY A 61 -6.69 12.76 -0.55
CA GLY A 61 -5.46 13.17 0.11
C GLY A 61 -5.45 14.64 0.52
N ASN A 62 -6.51 15.41 0.32
CA ASN A 62 -6.45 16.86 0.58
C ASN A 62 -5.31 17.57 -0.19
N ILE A 63 -5.07 17.18 -1.45
CA ILE A 63 -3.97 17.72 -2.25
C ILE A 63 -4.20 19.21 -2.53
N GLY A 64 -3.17 20.01 -2.25
CA GLY A 64 -3.23 21.48 -2.36
C GLY A 64 -3.64 22.18 -1.06
N SER A 65 -4.03 21.43 -0.03
CA SER A 65 -4.24 21.96 1.32
C SER A 65 -2.91 22.10 2.08
N THR A 66 -2.84 23.07 2.98
CA THR A 66 -1.76 23.15 3.99
C THR A 66 -2.05 22.27 5.21
N GLN A 67 -3.25 21.68 5.28
CA GLN A 67 -3.63 20.76 6.34
C GLN A 67 -2.95 19.40 6.16
N ALA A 68 -2.89 18.63 7.25
CA ALA A 68 -2.35 17.28 7.20
C ALA A 68 -3.16 16.39 6.25
N GLN A 69 -2.45 15.56 5.47
CA GLN A 69 -3.05 14.56 4.56
C GLN A 69 -3.88 13.50 5.31
N ILE A 70 -3.64 13.36 6.62
CA ILE A 70 -4.36 12.54 7.58
C ILE A 70 -4.37 13.34 8.89
N ASN A 71 -5.55 13.75 9.38
CA ASN A 71 -5.69 14.47 10.65
C ASN A 71 -5.93 13.52 11.83
N GLU A 72 -6.81 12.54 11.66
CA GLU A 72 -7.11 11.50 12.63
C GLU A 72 -7.76 10.31 11.92
N LEU A 73 -8.13 9.27 12.66
CA LEU A 73 -8.78 8.07 12.12
C LEU A 73 -10.31 8.08 12.29
N GLY A 74 -10.81 8.97 13.15
CA GLY A 74 -12.21 9.11 13.54
C GLY A 74 -12.30 9.53 15.02
N PRO A 75 -13.43 10.12 15.45
CA PRO A 75 -14.64 10.39 14.68
C PRO A 75 -14.61 11.70 13.86
N GLN A 76 -13.51 12.47 13.82
CA GLN A 76 -13.44 13.73 13.06
C GLN A 76 -12.38 13.71 11.95
N ALA A 77 -12.06 12.52 11.44
CA ALA A 77 -11.17 12.37 10.30
C ALA A 77 -11.74 13.10 9.08
N TYR A 78 -10.90 13.85 8.36
CA TYR A 78 -11.32 14.45 7.11
C TYR A 78 -11.72 13.32 6.15
N ARG A 79 -12.89 13.44 5.53
CA ARG A 79 -13.37 12.45 4.55
C ARG A 79 -12.44 12.36 3.33
N GLN A 80 -11.78 13.47 3.07
CA GLN A 80 -10.82 13.69 2.00
C GLN A 80 -9.41 13.16 2.34
N SER A 81 -9.12 12.80 3.59
CA SER A 81 -7.78 12.37 4.00
C SER A 81 -7.35 11.07 3.31
N GLY A 82 -6.06 11.00 3.01
CA GLY A 82 -5.39 9.88 2.36
C GLY A 82 -5.73 9.70 0.87
N VAL A 83 -4.78 9.13 0.13
CA VAL A 83 -5.02 8.69 -1.24
C VAL A 83 -5.81 7.37 -1.26
N ARG A 84 -6.54 7.07 -2.34
CA ARG A 84 -7.31 5.82 -2.47
C ARG A 84 -6.57 4.81 -3.31
N ILE A 85 -6.73 3.53 -3.03
CA ILE A 85 -6.12 2.46 -3.83
C ILE A 85 -7.00 2.21 -5.05
N GLY A 86 -6.45 2.38 -6.25
CA GLY A 86 -7.06 2.12 -7.57
C GLY A 86 -6.50 0.86 -8.24
N LYS A 87 -5.93 -0.08 -7.47
CA LYS A 87 -5.47 -1.37 -8.01
C LYS A 87 -6.61 -2.38 -7.99
N TRP A 88 -6.74 -3.16 -9.06
CA TRP A 88 -7.81 -4.16 -9.22
C TRP A 88 -9.21 -3.53 -9.12
N GLU A 89 -9.40 -2.43 -9.84
CA GLU A 89 -10.68 -1.71 -9.86
C GLU A 89 -11.83 -2.57 -10.36
N TYR A 90 -13.02 -2.16 -9.95
CA TYR A 90 -14.28 -2.70 -10.40
C TYR A 90 -14.56 -2.28 -11.85
N ALA A 91 -15.36 -3.08 -12.54
CA ALA A 91 -15.80 -2.75 -13.89
C ALA A 91 -16.57 -1.40 -13.90
N LEU A 92 -16.39 -0.61 -14.95
CA LEU A 92 -17.14 0.63 -15.14
C LEU A 92 -18.64 0.32 -15.19
N GLY A 93 -19.43 1.01 -14.37
CA GLY A 93 -20.87 0.79 -14.25
C GLY A 93 -21.26 -0.42 -13.40
N ALA A 94 -20.31 -1.05 -12.72
CA ALA A 94 -20.58 -2.14 -11.80
C ALA A 94 -21.53 -1.74 -10.66
N GLN A 95 -22.42 -2.66 -10.29
CA GLN A 95 -23.30 -2.53 -9.14
C GLN A 95 -22.62 -3.13 -7.90
N PRO A 96 -22.95 -2.68 -6.66
CA PRO A 96 -22.29 -3.16 -5.45
C PRO A 96 -22.28 -4.68 -5.27
N GLN A 97 -23.28 -5.39 -5.83
CA GLN A 97 -23.38 -6.85 -5.73
C GLN A 97 -22.57 -7.59 -6.81
N ASN A 98 -22.14 -6.91 -7.88
CA ASN A 98 -21.46 -7.51 -9.04
C ASN A 98 -20.35 -6.58 -9.54
N MET A 99 -19.23 -6.57 -8.82
CA MET A 99 -18.16 -5.61 -9.05
C MET A 99 -17.17 -6.00 -10.16
N SER A 100 -17.12 -7.30 -10.51
CA SER A 100 -16.34 -7.86 -11.63
C SER A 100 -14.87 -7.42 -11.69
N ASN A 101 -14.20 -7.31 -10.54
CA ASN A 101 -12.76 -7.03 -10.48
C ASN A 101 -11.93 -8.29 -10.76
N ASP A 102 -10.98 -8.18 -11.67
CA ASP A 102 -10.03 -9.26 -11.98
C ASP A 102 -8.77 -9.13 -11.12
N TYR A 103 -8.71 -9.84 -10.00
CA TYR A 103 -7.53 -9.86 -9.13
C TYR A 103 -6.49 -10.88 -9.63
N GLY A 104 -5.28 -10.39 -9.95
CA GLY A 104 -4.17 -11.26 -10.33
C GLY A 104 -3.58 -12.00 -9.13
N VAL A 105 -3.79 -13.31 -9.06
CA VAL A 105 -3.14 -14.17 -8.04
C VAL A 105 -1.70 -14.49 -8.43
N PHE A 106 -1.47 -14.74 -9.73
CA PHE A 106 -0.15 -14.88 -10.33
C PHE A 106 -0.14 -14.20 -11.69
N ARG A 107 0.93 -13.46 -11.97
CA ARG A 107 1.11 -12.72 -13.21
C ARG A 107 2.57 -12.75 -13.63
N TYR A 108 2.82 -12.44 -14.89
CA TYR A 108 4.16 -12.59 -15.47
C TYR A 108 5.25 -11.81 -14.74
N ALA A 109 4.91 -10.66 -14.15
CA ALA A 109 5.87 -9.90 -13.35
C ALA A 109 6.33 -10.64 -12.08
N ASP A 110 5.46 -11.46 -11.45
CA ASP A 110 5.85 -12.31 -10.33
C ASP A 110 6.94 -13.29 -10.76
N ILE A 111 6.75 -13.92 -11.93
CA ILE A 111 7.71 -14.89 -12.48
C ILE A 111 9.06 -14.23 -12.73
N LEU A 112 9.06 -13.05 -13.34
CA LEU A 112 10.29 -12.29 -13.61
C LEU A 112 10.99 -11.89 -12.31
N LEU A 113 10.25 -11.41 -11.31
CA LEU A 113 10.81 -11.00 -10.02
C LEU A 113 11.29 -12.19 -9.17
N MET A 114 10.58 -13.32 -9.19
CA MET A 114 11.03 -14.56 -8.56
C MET A 114 12.33 -15.06 -9.19
N LYS A 115 12.43 -15.06 -10.52
CA LYS A 115 13.66 -15.43 -11.23
C LYS A 115 14.80 -14.45 -10.92
N ALA A 116 14.54 -13.14 -10.95
CA ALA A 116 15.53 -12.12 -10.61
C ALA A 116 16.08 -12.34 -9.20
N GLU A 117 15.21 -12.62 -8.23
CA GLU A 117 15.65 -12.87 -6.88
C GLU A 117 16.44 -14.17 -6.72
N ALA A 118 16.03 -15.25 -7.39
CA ALA A 118 16.81 -16.49 -7.40
C ALA A 118 18.21 -16.25 -7.95
N LEU A 119 18.33 -15.56 -9.10
CA LEU A 119 19.60 -15.21 -9.73
C LEU A 119 20.48 -14.35 -8.82
N PHE A 120 19.91 -13.33 -8.19
CA PHE A 120 20.62 -12.49 -7.23
C PHE A 120 21.19 -13.32 -6.07
N ARG A 121 20.39 -14.22 -5.50
CA ARG A 121 20.81 -15.09 -4.38
C ARG A 121 21.85 -16.14 -4.79
N THR A 122 21.90 -16.52 -6.06
CA THR A 122 22.94 -17.42 -6.60
C THR A 122 24.13 -16.66 -7.19
N GLY A 123 24.25 -15.36 -6.96
CA GLY A 123 25.39 -14.54 -7.37
C GLY A 123 25.36 -14.03 -8.81
N ASN A 124 24.28 -14.27 -9.56
CA ASN A 124 24.11 -13.79 -10.94
C ASN A 124 23.36 -12.45 -10.97
N THR A 125 23.95 -11.42 -10.36
CA THR A 125 23.35 -10.10 -10.20
C THR A 125 23.11 -9.38 -11.53
N ALA A 126 23.97 -9.59 -12.53
CA ALA A 126 23.83 -8.96 -13.84
C ALA A 126 22.54 -9.39 -14.56
N GLU A 127 22.25 -10.70 -14.58
CA GLU A 127 21.01 -11.21 -15.16
C GLU A 127 19.77 -10.79 -14.34
N ALA A 128 19.88 -10.78 -13.02
CA ALA A 128 18.81 -10.30 -12.15
C ALA A 128 18.45 -8.83 -12.46
N LEU A 129 19.46 -7.97 -12.65
CA LEU A 129 19.27 -6.55 -12.98
C LEU A 129 18.53 -6.36 -14.31
N ILE A 130 18.83 -7.18 -15.32
CA ILE A 130 18.13 -7.16 -16.61
C ILE A 130 16.63 -7.41 -16.42
N LEU A 131 16.26 -8.45 -15.67
CA LEU A 131 14.85 -8.80 -15.43
C LEU A 131 14.11 -7.72 -14.65
N VAL A 132 14.74 -7.16 -13.62
CA VAL A 132 14.20 -6.03 -12.87
C VAL A 132 13.98 -4.82 -13.78
N ASN A 133 14.95 -4.53 -14.66
CA ASN A 133 14.83 -3.41 -15.59
C ASN A 133 13.78 -3.63 -16.69
N GLN A 134 13.44 -4.87 -17.06
CA GLN A 134 12.27 -5.13 -17.91
C GLN A 134 10.97 -4.67 -17.23
N ILE A 135 10.82 -4.95 -15.94
CA ILE A 135 9.65 -4.53 -15.14
C ILE A 135 9.60 -3.01 -15.00
N ARG A 136 10.76 -2.35 -14.84
CA ARG A 136 10.88 -0.89 -14.74
C ARG A 136 10.62 -0.18 -16.06
N ALA A 137 11.15 -0.71 -17.17
CA ALA A 137 10.89 -0.19 -18.51
C ALA A 137 9.40 -0.25 -18.85
N ARG A 138 8.73 -1.38 -18.59
CA ARG A 138 7.27 -1.50 -18.73
C ARG A 138 6.54 -0.49 -17.84
N ALA A 139 7.08 -0.23 -16.65
CA ALA A 139 6.55 0.75 -15.72
C ALA A 139 6.77 2.22 -16.14
N GLY A 140 7.66 2.49 -17.08
CA GLY A 140 8.00 3.85 -17.52
C GLY A 140 8.87 4.61 -16.51
N VAL A 141 9.60 3.91 -15.65
CA VAL A 141 10.54 4.51 -14.69
C VAL A 141 11.98 4.23 -15.09
N PRO A 142 12.95 5.08 -14.70
CA PRO A 142 14.36 4.91 -15.07
C PRO A 142 14.89 3.53 -14.70
N ALA A 143 15.77 2.97 -15.55
CA ALA A 143 16.47 1.73 -15.23
C ALA A 143 17.34 1.90 -13.97
N LEU A 144 17.43 0.83 -13.18
CA LEU A 144 18.41 0.72 -12.11
C LEU A 144 19.80 0.41 -12.69
N THR A 145 20.82 0.96 -12.06
CA THR A 145 22.23 0.64 -12.32
C THR A 145 22.77 -0.42 -11.35
N SER A 146 22.11 -0.62 -10.21
CA SER A 146 22.42 -1.64 -9.21
C SER A 146 21.14 -2.20 -8.58
N LEU A 147 21.20 -3.44 -8.10
CA LEU A 147 20.13 -4.03 -7.26
C LEU A 147 20.30 -3.72 -5.78
N ASP A 148 21.42 -3.13 -5.39
CA ASP A 148 21.71 -2.72 -4.03
C ASP A 148 21.18 -1.30 -3.80
N GLY A 149 20.69 -1.03 -2.59
CA GLY A 149 20.21 0.29 -2.21
C GLY A 149 19.63 0.33 -0.81
N PRO A 150 19.23 1.52 -0.33
CA PRO A 150 18.52 1.64 0.93
C PRO A 150 17.15 0.94 0.85
N LEU A 151 16.59 0.56 2.00
CA LEU A 151 15.31 -0.12 2.04
C LEU A 151 14.15 0.89 2.06
N SER A 152 13.04 0.56 1.42
CA SER A 152 11.86 1.43 1.28
C SER A 152 11.23 1.91 2.59
N TYR A 153 11.54 1.27 3.71
CA TYR A 153 11.09 1.66 5.05
C TYR A 153 12.12 2.49 5.82
N ASP A 154 13.34 2.65 5.29
CA ASP A 154 14.42 3.47 5.82
C ASP A 154 15.31 3.97 4.67
N MET A 155 14.81 4.97 3.94
CA MET A 155 15.50 5.53 2.76
C MET A 155 16.77 6.32 3.13
N THR A 156 16.92 6.69 4.40
CA THR A 156 18.10 7.36 4.96
C THR A 156 19.13 6.37 5.51
N GLY A 157 18.77 5.09 5.57
CA GLY A 157 19.61 4.02 6.09
C GLY A 157 20.75 3.62 5.15
N PRO A 158 21.53 2.60 5.55
CA PRO A 158 22.64 2.11 4.75
C PRO A 158 22.15 1.44 3.46
N VAL A 159 23.06 1.36 2.48
CA VAL A 159 22.88 0.51 1.30
C VAL A 159 22.89 -0.95 1.73
N VAL A 160 21.84 -1.69 1.33
CA VAL A 160 21.69 -3.12 1.58
C VAL A 160 21.85 -3.88 0.27
N PRO A 161 22.64 -4.98 0.24
CA PRO A 161 22.69 -5.87 -0.91
C PRO A 161 21.29 -6.36 -1.31
N GLY A 162 20.88 -6.14 -2.55
CA GLY A 162 19.54 -6.47 -3.05
C GLY A 162 18.42 -5.57 -2.53
N GLY A 163 18.74 -4.45 -1.86
CA GLY A 163 17.74 -3.53 -1.31
C GLY A 163 16.81 -2.94 -2.38
N GLU A 164 17.34 -2.55 -3.54
CA GLU A 164 16.50 -2.08 -4.65
C GLU A 164 15.69 -3.21 -5.29
N LEU A 165 16.21 -4.44 -5.34
CA LEU A 165 15.41 -5.60 -5.75
C LEU A 165 14.22 -5.80 -4.81
N PHE A 166 14.45 -5.81 -3.49
CA PHE A 166 13.37 -5.90 -2.49
C PHE A 166 12.35 -4.78 -2.63
N ASN A 167 12.82 -3.54 -2.85
CA ASN A 167 11.96 -2.40 -3.07
C ASN A 167 11.14 -2.55 -4.36
N GLU A 168 11.73 -3.07 -5.43
CA GLU A 168 11.04 -3.29 -6.69
C GLU A 168 9.94 -4.33 -6.56
N ILE A 169 10.21 -5.44 -5.88
CA ILE A 169 9.19 -6.45 -5.55
C ILE A 169 8.04 -5.78 -4.76
N GLY A 170 8.37 -4.94 -3.78
CA GLY A 170 7.38 -4.22 -2.98
C GLY A 170 6.54 -3.23 -3.79
N ARG A 171 7.15 -2.50 -4.73
CA ARG A 171 6.47 -1.51 -5.59
C ARG A 171 5.54 -2.20 -6.58
N GLU A 172 6.06 -3.21 -7.29
CA GLU A 172 5.31 -3.89 -8.34
C GLU A 172 4.12 -4.68 -7.75
N LEU A 173 4.34 -5.37 -6.63
CA LEU A 173 3.36 -6.24 -5.97
C LEU A 173 2.62 -5.57 -4.81
N ALA A 174 2.62 -4.24 -4.75
CA ALA A 174 1.88 -3.49 -3.73
C ALA A 174 0.39 -3.85 -3.77
N PHE A 175 -0.22 -4.07 -2.60
CA PHE A 175 -1.63 -4.48 -2.45
C PHE A 175 -1.98 -5.85 -3.07
N GLU A 176 -0.99 -6.72 -3.24
CA GLU A 176 -1.17 -8.09 -3.75
C GLU A 176 -0.81 -9.18 -2.72
N ASN A 177 -0.82 -8.84 -1.41
CA ASN A 177 -0.55 -9.79 -0.32
C ASN A 177 0.88 -10.35 -0.21
N HIS A 178 1.89 -9.72 -0.83
CA HIS A 178 3.28 -10.19 -0.80
C HIS A 178 4.16 -9.60 0.32
N LYS A 179 3.84 -8.40 0.85
CA LYS A 179 4.80 -7.64 1.68
C LYS A 179 5.20 -8.40 2.95
N ARG A 180 4.25 -9.03 3.65
CA ARG A 180 4.52 -9.77 4.90
C ARG A 180 5.49 -10.94 4.67
N THR A 181 5.20 -11.79 3.69
CA THR A 181 6.03 -12.96 3.38
C THR A 181 7.40 -12.55 2.86
N ASN A 182 7.49 -11.50 2.05
CA ASN A 182 8.77 -10.95 1.60
C ASN A 182 9.61 -10.41 2.76
N LEU A 183 9.02 -9.60 3.65
CA LEU A 183 9.71 -9.14 4.85
C LEU A 183 10.27 -10.29 5.70
N ILE A 184 9.51 -11.38 5.86
CA ILE A 184 9.96 -12.55 6.62
C ILE A 184 11.14 -13.24 5.91
N ARG A 185 11.01 -13.52 4.62
CA ARG A 185 12.00 -14.25 3.82
C ARG A 185 13.29 -13.48 3.59
N TRP A 186 13.20 -12.15 3.59
CA TRP A 186 14.35 -11.25 3.52
C TRP A 186 14.94 -10.91 4.90
N GLY A 187 14.31 -11.34 5.99
CA GLY A 187 14.79 -11.09 7.35
C GLY A 187 14.31 -9.78 7.99
N PHE A 188 13.76 -8.86 7.20
CA PHE A 188 13.36 -7.50 7.64
C PHE A 188 12.04 -7.39 8.41
N PHE A 189 11.35 -8.51 8.67
CA PHE A 189 10.03 -8.47 9.32
C PHE A 189 10.03 -7.84 10.71
N LEU A 190 11.14 -7.94 11.44
CA LEU A 190 11.26 -7.34 12.77
C LEU A 190 11.79 -5.90 12.74
N ASP A 191 12.39 -5.49 11.64
CA ASP A 191 13.04 -4.18 11.49
C ASP A 191 12.05 -3.10 11.08
N VAL A 192 10.88 -3.48 10.54
CA VAL A 192 9.83 -2.55 10.17
C VAL A 192 8.94 -2.18 11.36
N SER A 193 8.71 -0.88 11.50
CA SER A 193 7.63 -0.35 12.33
C SER A 193 6.30 -0.92 11.85
N LYS A 194 5.59 -1.57 12.77
CA LYS A 194 4.25 -2.11 12.52
C LYS A 194 3.24 -1.12 13.03
N TRP A 195 2.11 -1.07 12.36
CA TRP A 195 1.01 -0.23 12.74
C TRP A 195 -0.31 -0.96 12.47
N ALA A 196 -1.28 -0.78 13.36
CA ALA A 196 -2.64 -1.27 13.20
C ALA A 196 -3.60 -0.18 13.64
N LEU A 197 -4.76 -0.14 12.99
CA LEU A 197 -5.88 0.70 13.40
C LEU A 197 -6.40 0.20 14.76
N PRO A 198 -6.58 1.08 15.77
CA PRO A 198 -7.32 0.76 16.98
C PRO A 198 -8.82 0.75 16.62
N PHE A 199 -9.26 -0.30 15.91
CA PHE A 199 -10.59 -0.31 15.29
C PHE A 199 -11.72 -0.57 16.31
N TYR A 200 -11.44 -1.28 17.41
CA TYR A 200 -12.45 -1.65 18.41
C TYR A 200 -12.04 -1.38 19.86
N ASN A 201 -10.75 -1.53 20.19
CA ASN A 201 -10.25 -1.33 21.54
C ASN A 201 -9.09 -0.34 21.55
N PRO A 202 -9.25 0.84 22.18
CA PRO A 202 -8.16 1.80 22.38
C PRO A 202 -6.94 1.21 23.12
N GLY A 203 -7.14 0.10 23.84
CA GLY A 203 -6.09 -0.63 24.54
C GLY A 203 -5.38 -1.69 23.71
N ASP A 204 -5.76 -1.91 22.44
CA ASP A 204 -5.09 -2.90 21.58
C ASP A 204 -3.61 -2.55 21.43
N ARG A 205 -2.76 -3.53 21.73
CA ARG A 205 -1.31 -3.43 21.57
C ARG A 205 -0.87 -4.29 20.41
N LEU A 206 -0.01 -3.73 19.58
CA LEU A 206 0.68 -4.50 18.55
C LEU A 206 1.68 -5.43 19.22
N GLU A 207 1.36 -6.72 19.19
CA GLU A 207 2.33 -7.75 19.51
C GLU A 207 3.33 -7.89 18.36
N ALA A 208 4.61 -7.64 18.64
CA ALA A 208 5.71 -7.81 17.71
C ALA A 208 6.77 -8.73 18.33
N GLY A 209 7.48 -9.48 17.48
CA GLY A 209 8.58 -10.33 17.92
C GLY A 209 8.73 -11.57 17.05
N VAL A 210 9.70 -12.42 17.39
CA VAL A 210 10.01 -13.63 16.60
C VAL A 210 8.79 -14.55 16.47
N LYS A 211 7.98 -14.70 17.52
CA LYS A 211 6.74 -15.51 17.51
C LYS A 211 5.78 -15.08 16.39
N THR A 212 5.72 -13.80 16.05
CA THR A 212 4.75 -13.27 15.07
C THR A 212 5.15 -13.47 13.60
N LYS A 213 6.30 -14.10 13.34
CA LYS A 213 6.67 -14.59 11.99
C LYS A 213 5.74 -15.72 11.54
N LEU A 214 5.27 -16.57 12.46
CA LEU A 214 4.33 -17.65 12.18
C LEU A 214 2.98 -17.36 12.85
N PHE A 215 1.89 -17.78 12.20
CA PHE A 215 0.57 -17.70 12.81
C PHE A 215 0.41 -18.79 13.87
N PRO A 216 -0.33 -18.55 14.96
CA PRO A 216 -0.63 -19.59 15.93
C PRO A 216 -1.48 -20.69 15.29
N VAL A 217 -1.25 -21.93 15.72
CA VAL A 217 -2.19 -23.02 15.48
C VAL A 217 -3.43 -22.77 16.31
N HIS A 218 -4.61 -22.89 15.69
CA HIS A 218 -5.89 -22.64 16.36
C HIS A 218 -6.07 -23.56 17.57
N LYS A 219 -6.51 -23.01 18.72
CA LYS A 219 -6.63 -23.72 20.00
C LYS A 219 -7.41 -25.03 19.89
N ASP A 220 -8.54 -25.02 19.19
CA ASP A 220 -9.37 -26.21 19.02
C ASP A 220 -8.65 -27.34 18.24
N LYS A 221 -7.70 -27.00 17.36
CA LYS A 221 -6.93 -27.99 16.60
C LYS A 221 -5.85 -28.63 17.48
N ILE A 222 -5.24 -27.85 18.38
CA ILE A 222 -4.32 -28.38 19.41
C ILE A 222 -5.08 -29.28 20.38
N ALA A 223 -6.27 -28.87 20.85
CA ALA A 223 -7.07 -29.67 21.76
C ALA A 223 -7.55 -31.00 21.14
N ALA A 224 -7.84 -31.01 19.84
CA ALA A 224 -8.33 -32.20 19.14
C ALA A 224 -7.24 -33.21 18.78
N ASN A 225 -5.97 -32.81 18.69
CA ASN A 225 -4.88 -33.70 18.29
C ASN A 225 -3.67 -33.53 19.23
N PRO A 226 -3.42 -34.49 20.14
CA PRO A 226 -2.31 -34.39 21.10
C PRO A 226 -0.92 -34.46 20.46
N ASN A 227 -0.82 -34.88 19.19
CA ASN A 227 0.44 -34.86 18.43
C ASN A 227 0.73 -33.51 17.75
N LEU A 228 -0.23 -32.57 17.77
CA LEU A 228 -0.06 -31.25 17.17
C LEU A 228 0.58 -30.30 18.18
N VAL A 229 1.79 -29.83 17.87
CA VAL A 229 2.55 -28.92 18.70
C VAL A 229 2.34 -27.47 18.24
N GLN A 230 2.22 -26.55 19.19
CA GLN A 230 2.07 -25.12 18.92
C GLN A 230 3.37 -24.53 18.34
N ASN A 231 3.23 -23.48 17.52
CA ASN A 231 4.37 -22.68 17.08
C ASN A 231 5.03 -21.97 18.28
N PRO A 232 6.37 -21.88 18.35
CA PRO A 232 7.05 -21.32 19.51
C PRO A 232 6.56 -19.90 19.90
N GLY A 233 6.21 -19.73 21.19
CA GLY A 233 5.83 -18.44 21.78
C GLY A 233 4.32 -18.13 21.81
N TYR A 234 3.46 -19.08 21.44
CA TYR A 234 2.00 -19.00 21.56
C TYR A 234 1.44 -20.00 22.56
#